data_AF-A0AAX2M618-F1
#
_entry.id   AF-A0AAX2M618-F1
#
_cell.length_a   1.000
_cell.length_b   1.000
_cell.length_c   1.000
_cell.angle_alpha   90.00
_cell.angle_beta   90.00
_cell.angle_gamma   90.00
#
_symmetry.space_group_name_H-M   'P 1'
#
loop_
_entity.id
_entity.type
_entity.pdbx_description
1 polymer ?
#
loop_
_entity_poly.entity_id
_entity_poly.type
_entity_poly.pdbx_seq_one_letter_code
_entity_poly.pdbx_strand_id
1 'polypeptide(L)'
;MPRPDVQRWCQAIAEAVGRRDWDALTVLDERLRRLLSEPGHGLDADDRAALAAAYRAALAASGTELDALGEKMSAIGQQREGRLAYAQFSEWEQA
;
A
#
# COMPACT_ATOMS: atom_id res chain seq x y z
N MET A 1 13.48 -16.54 -25.68
CA MET A 1 12.49 -15.48 -25.35
C MET A 1 13.24 -14.19 -25.05
N PRO A 2 12.70 -13.01 -25.38
CA PRO A 2 13.31 -11.74 -24.98
C PRO A 2 13.30 -11.58 -23.45
N ARG A 3 14.34 -10.97 -22.89
CA ARG A 3 14.44 -10.68 -21.45
C ARG A 3 13.30 -9.73 -21.05
N PRO A 4 12.57 -10.00 -19.94
CA PRO A 4 11.56 -9.07 -19.45
C PRO A 4 12.17 -7.71 -19.10
N ASP A 5 11.44 -6.64 -19.38
CA ASP A 5 11.88 -5.27 -19.07
C ASP A 5 11.68 -4.95 -17.58
N VAL A 6 12.64 -5.39 -16.76
CA VAL A 6 12.62 -5.22 -15.30
C VAL A 6 12.59 -3.76 -14.88
N GLN A 7 13.25 -2.87 -15.63
CA GLN A 7 13.22 -1.45 -15.32
C GLN A 7 11.79 -0.90 -15.42
N ARG A 8 11.05 -1.28 -16.46
CA ARG A 8 9.64 -0.91 -16.61
C ARG A 8 8.76 -1.49 -15.52
N TRP A 9 9.03 -2.71 -15.05
CA TRP A 9 8.34 -3.29 -13.91
C TRP A 9 8.57 -2.49 -12.62
N CYS A 10 9.83 -2.20 -12.30
CA CYS A 10 10.19 -1.40 -11.13
C CYS A 10 9.54 -0.01 -11.18
N GLN A 11 9.52 0.63 -12.36
CA GLN A 11 8.86 1.91 -12.56
C GLN A 11 7.35 1.81 -12.34
N ALA A 12 6.68 0.81 -12.92
CA ALA A 12 5.23 0.63 -12.74
C ALA A 12 4.85 0.39 -11.27
N ILE A 13 5.66 -0.36 -10.52
CA ILE A 13 5.48 -0.55 -9.07
C ILE A 13 5.61 0.80 -8.36
N ALA A 14 6.67 1.56 -8.63
CA ALA A 14 6.89 2.85 -7.99
C ALA A 14 5.78 3.87 -8.31
N GLU A 15 5.28 3.88 -9.55
CA GLU A 15 4.17 4.74 -9.98
C GLU A 15 2.85 4.38 -9.27
N ALA A 16 2.53 3.09 -9.18
CA ALA A 16 1.33 2.63 -8.49
C ALA A 16 1.39 2.96 -6.98
N VAL A 17 2.55 2.79 -6.34
CA VAL A 17 2.77 3.24 -4.94
C VAL A 17 2.61 4.75 -4.81
N GLY A 18 3.22 5.53 -5.71
CA GLY A 18 3.16 7.00 -5.68
C GLY A 18 1.73 7.53 -5.82
N ARG A 19 0.88 6.81 -6.56
CA ARG A 19 -0.54 7.10 -6.72
C ARG A 19 -1.43 6.48 -5.65
N ARG A 20 -0.86 5.68 -4.74
CA ARG A 20 -1.60 4.87 -3.75
C ARG A 20 -2.63 3.96 -4.40
N ASP A 21 -2.32 3.50 -5.61
CA ASP A 21 -3.17 2.63 -6.42
C ASP A 21 -2.86 1.17 -6.07
N TRP A 22 -3.45 0.71 -4.97
CA TRP A 22 -3.22 -0.64 -4.44
C TRP A 22 -3.83 -1.73 -5.33
N ASP A 23 -4.87 -1.40 -6.10
CA ASP A 23 -5.46 -2.30 -7.09
C ASP A 23 -4.51 -2.52 -8.26
N ALA A 24 -3.89 -1.45 -8.77
CA ALA A 24 -2.86 -1.57 -9.79
C ALA A 24 -1.65 -2.40 -9.32
N LEU A 25 -1.24 -2.25 -8.05
CA LEU A 25 -0.20 -3.12 -7.47
C LEU A 25 -0.61 -4.58 -7.44
N THR A 26 -1.85 -4.90 -7.06
CA THR A 26 -2.37 -6.27 -7.05
C THR A 26 -2.34 -6.89 -8.46
N VAL A 27 -2.70 -6.11 -9.49
CA VAL A 27 -2.63 -6.56 -10.89
C VAL A 27 -1.18 -6.81 -11.32
N LEU A 28 -0.24 -5.96 -10.90
CA LEU A 28 1.20 -6.16 -11.17
C LEU A 28 1.72 -7.44 -10.51
N ASP A 29 1.30 -7.72 -9.27
CA ASP A 29 1.69 -8.93 -8.52
C ASP A 29 1.25 -10.20 -9.23
N GLU A 30 0.00 -10.25 -9.69
CA GLU A 30 -0.52 -11.39 -10.42
C GLU A 30 0.25 -11.63 -11.72
N ARG A 31 0.53 -10.54 -12.46
CA ARG A 31 1.26 -10.64 -13.72
C ARG A 31 2.71 -11.08 -13.49
N LEU A 32 3.38 -10.57 -12.45
CA LEU A 32 4.74 -10.99 -12.11
C LEU A 32 4.77 -12.44 -11.63
N ARG A 33 3.78 -12.88 -10.83
CA ARG A 33 3.65 -14.27 -10.42
C ARG A 33 3.49 -15.21 -11.61
N ARG A 34 2.68 -14.83 -12.61
CA ARG A 34 2.55 -15.59 -13.86
C ARG A 34 3.88 -15.66 -14.61
N LEU A 35 4.57 -14.53 -14.77
CA LEU A 35 5.89 -14.48 -15.41
C LEU A 35 6.90 -15.40 -14.72
N LEU A 36 6.94 -15.40 -13.39
CA LEU A 36 7.84 -16.26 -12.61
C LEU A 36 7.47 -17.75 -12.66
N SER A 37 6.21 -18.08 -12.96
CA SER A 37 5.77 -19.46 -13.14
C SER A 37 6.10 -20.03 -14.52
N GLU A 38 6.43 -19.17 -15.49
CA GLU A 38 6.79 -19.60 -16.84
C GLU A 38 8.24 -20.11 -16.90
N PRO A 39 8.48 -21.33 -17.44
CA PRO A 39 9.84 -21.82 -17.64
C PRO A 39 10.56 -20.97 -18.68
N GLY A 40 11.80 -20.58 -18.38
CA GLY A 40 12.61 -19.78 -19.30
C GLY A 40 12.28 -18.29 -19.30
N HIS A 41 11.65 -17.77 -18.24
CA HIS A 41 11.34 -16.34 -18.05
C HIS A 41 12.56 -15.40 -18.13
N GLY A 42 13.79 -15.93 -18.13
CA GLY A 42 14.99 -15.17 -18.49
C GLY A 42 15.42 -14.08 -17.50
N LEU A 43 14.91 -14.10 -16.27
CA LEU A 43 15.32 -13.18 -15.21
C LEU A 43 16.56 -13.71 -14.51
N ASP A 44 17.61 -12.90 -14.46
CA ASP A 44 18.83 -13.21 -13.72
C ASP A 44 18.73 -12.82 -12.23
N ALA A 45 19.84 -12.94 -11.50
CA ALA A 45 19.88 -12.62 -10.07
C ALA A 45 19.70 -11.12 -9.80
N ASP A 46 20.26 -10.26 -10.65
CA ASP A 46 20.19 -8.81 -10.52
C ASP A 46 18.77 -8.31 -10.79
N ASP A 47 18.11 -8.88 -11.80
CA ASP A 47 16.70 -8.66 -12.11
C ASP A 47 15.80 -8.95 -10.91
N ARG A 48 16.01 -10.11 -10.27
CA ARG A 48 15.26 -10.52 -9.08
C ARG A 48 15.54 -9.60 -7.90
N ALA A 49 16.78 -9.17 -7.73
CA ALA A 49 17.16 -8.25 -6.67
C ALA A 49 16.50 -6.88 -6.85
N ALA A 50 16.46 -6.36 -8.09
CA ALA A 50 15.80 -5.11 -8.42
C ALA A 50 14.29 -5.15 -8.14
N LEU A 51 13.61 -6.20 -8.60
CA LEU A 51 12.17 -6.41 -8.33
C LEU A 51 11.91 -6.54 -6.83
N ALA A 52 12.72 -7.31 -6.11
CA ALA A 52 12.59 -7.46 -4.66
C ALA A 52 12.78 -6.13 -3.93
N ALA A 53 13.74 -5.30 -4.35
CA ALA A 53 13.95 -3.98 -3.78
C ALA A 53 12.74 -3.06 -4.02
N ALA A 54 12.19 -3.05 -5.24
CA ALA A 54 10.99 -2.28 -5.57
C ALA A 54 9.79 -2.69 -4.70
N TYR A 55 9.58 -3.99 -4.49
CA TYR A 55 8.49 -4.49 -3.65
C TYR A 55 8.68 -4.21 -2.16
N ARG A 56 9.91 -4.26 -1.64
CA ARG A 56 10.17 -3.86 -0.24
C ARG A 56 9.88 -2.38 -0.03
N ALA A 57 10.24 -1.54 -0.99
CA ALA A 57 9.91 -0.12 -0.94
C ALA A 57 8.39 0.11 -0.98
N ALA A 58 7.68 -0.62 -1.85
CA ALA A 58 6.21 -0.58 -1.91
C ALA A 58 5.58 -0.98 -0.57
N LEU A 59 6.01 -2.09 0.03
CA LEU A 59 5.51 -2.56 1.32
C LEU A 59 5.74 -1.54 2.45
N ALA A 60 6.93 -0.94 2.50
CA ALA A 60 7.24 0.09 3.49
C ALA A 60 6.32 1.31 3.33
N ALA A 61 6.08 1.76 2.10
CA ALA A 61 5.17 2.87 1.82
C ALA A 61 3.71 2.54 2.18
N SER A 62 3.25 1.34 1.87
CA SER A 62 1.91 0.87 2.29
C SER A 62 1.77 0.85 3.81
N GLY A 63 2.81 0.41 4.53
CA GLY A 63 2.83 0.40 6.00
C GLY A 63 2.68 1.80 6.59
N THR A 64 3.47 2.76 6.09
CA THR A 64 3.36 4.17 6.52
C THR A 64 1.97 4.75 6.26
N GLU A 65 1.33 4.41 5.13
CA GLU A 65 -0.02 4.89 4.85
C GLU A 65 -1.07 4.24 5.78
N LEU A 66 -0.93 2.96 6.10
CA LEU A 66 -1.78 2.28 7.07
C LEU A 66 -1.67 2.88 8.46
N ASP A 67 -0.45 3.20 8.91
CA ASP A 67 -0.22 3.86 10.21
C ASP A 67 -0.90 5.24 10.23
N ALA A 68 -0.72 6.04 9.18
CA ALA A 68 -1.36 7.34 9.04
C ALA A 68 -2.90 7.27 9.00
N LEU A 69 -3.46 6.24 8.36
CA LEU A 69 -4.90 5.96 8.38
C LEU A 69 -5.38 5.57 9.78
N GLY A 70 -4.62 4.74 10.49
CA GLY A 70 -4.90 4.34 11.87
C GLY A 70 -4.93 5.53 12.83
N GLU A 71 -3.96 6.44 12.72
CA GLU A 71 -3.91 7.68 13.49
C GLU A 71 -5.14 8.57 13.22
N LYS A 72 -5.53 8.74 11.95
CA LYS A 72 -6.73 9.50 11.58
C LYS A 72 -8.00 8.88 12.15
N MET A 73 -8.14 7.55 12.08
CA MET A 73 -9.29 6.86 12.65
C MET A 73 -9.38 7.04 14.17
N SER A 74 -8.24 6.94 14.86
CA SER A 74 -8.15 7.18 16.30
C SER A 74 -8.59 8.61 16.66
N ALA A 75 -8.10 9.60 15.92
CA ALA A 75 -8.47 11.01 16.13
C ALA A 75 -9.98 11.25 15.92
N ILE A 76 -10.59 10.65 14.89
CA ILE A 76 -12.04 10.73 14.65
C ILE A 76 -12.82 10.07 15.80
N GLY A 77 -12.34 8.93 16.30
CA GLY A 77 -12.93 8.25 17.46
C GLY A 77 -12.94 9.14 18.69
N GLN A 78 -11.79 9.73 19.04
CA GLN A 78 -11.64 10.67 20.14
C GLN A 78 -12.54 11.90 19.99
N GLN A 79 -12.63 12.48 18.79
CA GLN A 79 -13.52 13.61 18.52
C GLN A 79 -14.99 13.25 18.73
N ARG A 80 -15.41 12.03 18.34
CA ARG A 80 -16.78 11.55 18.55
C ARG A 80 -17.08 11.36 20.03
N GLU A 81 -16.17 10.73 20.78
CA GLU A 81 -16.31 10.55 22.23
C GLU A 81 -16.43 11.90 22.96
N GLY A 82 -15.58 12.87 22.63
CA GLY A 82 -15.65 14.22 23.20
C GLY A 82 -16.98 14.93 22.91
N ARG A 83 -17.52 14.78 21.69
CA ARG A 83 -18.84 15.34 21.34
C ARG A 83 -19.98 14.69 22.12
N LEU A 84 -19.93 13.38 22.33
CA LEU A 84 -20.93 12.65 23.11
C LEU A 84 -20.88 13.02 24.59
N ALA A 85 -19.68 13.14 25.16
CA ALA A 85 -19.50 13.60 26.55
C ALA A 85 -20.06 15.01 26.74
N TYR A 86 -19.80 15.92 25.78
CA TYR A 86 -20.32 17.28 25.83
C TYR A 86 -21.85 17.32 25.72
N ALA A 87 -22.44 16.52 24.83
CA ALA A 87 -23.90 16.44 24.67
C ALA A 87 -24.58 15.90 25.95
N GLN A 88 -24.05 14.83 26.55
CA GLN A 88 -24.58 14.28 27.81
C GLN A 88 -24.49 15.28 28.97
N PHE A 89 -23.39 16.02 29.07
CA PHE A 89 -23.24 17.05 30.09
C PHE A 89 -24.24 18.20 29.89
N SER A 90 -24.43 18.65 28.65
CA SER A 90 -25.40 19.70 28.33
C SER A 90 -26.85 19.28 28.58
N GLU A 91 -27.20 18.01 28.35
CA GLU A 91 -28.53 17.48 28.66
C GLU A 91 -28.78 17.41 30.17
N TRP A 92 -27.73 17.11 30.96
CA TRP A 92 -27.82 17.09 32.42
C TRP A 92 -27.96 18.49 33.04
N GLU A 93 -27.30 19.53 32.51
CA GLU A 93 -27.49 20.91 33.00
C GLU A 93 -28.86 21.51 32.64
N GLN A 94 -29.57 20.93 31.67
CA GLN A 94 -30.90 21.39 31.24
C GLN A 94 -32.07 20.64 31.92
N ALA A 95 -31.79 19.61 32.73
CA ALA A 95 -32.77 18.77 33.44
C ALA A 95 -32.89 19.16 34.92
#